data_AF-A0A944SVM2-F1
#
_entry.id   AF-A0A944SVM2-F1
#
_cell.length_a   1.000
_cell.length_b   1.000
_cell.length_c   1.000
_cell.angle_alpha   90.00
_cell.angle_beta   90.00
_cell.angle_gamma   90.00
#
_symmetry.space_group_name_H-M   'P 1'
#
loop_
_entity.id
_entity.type
_entity.pdbx_description
1 polymer ?
#
loop_
_entity_poly.entity_id
_entity_poly.type
_entity_poly.pdbx_seq_one_letter_code
_entity_poly.pdbx_strand_id
1 'polypeptide(L)'
;MGNTLVFIILFVLLVLSFWLYSRSKPSPATAQKNIELFHAVSIKACPNACASVKKLKGKSFLANEVSQLPLSECNHKAYTCSYIHHKDRRDIEDRRYPSSVMSGIYIDKEQRLADDDRRKKGSV
;
A
#
# COMPACT_ATOMS: atom_id res chain seq x y z
N MET A 1 20.95 50.52 30.05
CA MET A 1 20.12 49.34 30.38
C MET A 1 19.15 48.92 29.26
N GLY A 2 18.98 49.69 28.18
CA GLY A 2 18.09 49.30 27.06
C GLY A 2 18.66 48.18 26.16
N ASN A 3 19.95 48.24 25.81
CA ASN A 3 20.55 47.25 24.89
C ASN A 3 20.53 45.82 25.43
N THR A 4 20.70 45.62 26.74
CA THR A 4 20.67 44.29 27.36
C THR A 4 19.29 43.64 27.25
N LEU A 5 18.21 44.43 27.36
CA LEU A 5 16.85 43.95 27.16
C LEU A 5 16.60 43.55 25.70
N VAL A 6 17.14 44.32 24.75
CA VAL A 6 17.03 44.01 23.30
C VAL A 6 17.73 42.69 22.97
N PHE A 7 18.94 42.46 23.50
CA PHE A 7 19.65 41.20 23.29
C PHE A 7 18.93 39.99 23.90
N ILE A 8 18.31 40.15 25.08
CA ILE A 8 17.52 39.09 25.71
C ILE A 8 16.29 38.75 24.84
N ILE A 9 15.58 39.76 24.34
CA ILE A 9 14.39 39.54 23.48
C ILE A 9 14.79 38.84 22.18
N LEU A 10 15.88 39.25 21.53
CA LEU A 10 16.38 38.59 20.31
C LEU A 10 16.77 37.13 20.56
N PHE A 11 17.40 36.86 21.70
CA PHE A 11 17.78 35.48 22.07
C PHE A 11 16.55 34.61 22.31
N VAL A 12 15.54 35.13 23.02
CA VAL A 12 14.26 34.42 23.23
C VAL A 12 13.56 34.14 21.91
N LEU A 13 13.50 35.11 20.98
CA LEU A 13 12.89 34.92 19.67
C LEU A 13 13.64 33.90 18.80
N LEU A 14 14.98 33.88 18.86
CA LEU A 14 15.80 32.88 18.17
C LEU A 14 15.60 31.47 18.73
N VAL A 15 15.51 31.33 20.05
CA VAL A 15 15.23 30.04 20.68
C VAL A 15 13.82 29.56 20.34
N LEU A 16 12.82 30.45 20.38
CA LEU A 16 11.44 30.14 20.00
C LEU A 16 11.33 29.73 18.54
N SER A 17 11.98 30.45 17.62
CA SER A 17 11.95 30.12 16.19
C SER A 17 12.65 28.80 15.90
N PHE A 18 13.80 28.54 16.53
CA PHE A 18 14.51 27.27 16.41
C PHE A 18 13.69 26.10 16.98
N TRP A 19 12.98 26.34 18.08
CA TRP A 19 12.12 25.32 18.70
C TRP A 19 10.88 25.02 17.84
N LEU A 20 10.27 26.05 17.26
CA LEU A 20 9.17 25.88 16.29
C LEU A 20 9.64 25.16 15.02
N TYR A 21 10.83 25.50 14.50
CA TYR A 21 11.41 24.87 13.32
C TYR A 21 11.82 23.41 13.55
N SER A 22 12.28 23.08 14.76
CA SER A 22 12.60 21.70 15.14
C SER A 22 11.34 20.84 15.33
N ARG A 23 10.23 21.43 15.82
CA ARG A 23 8.91 20.77 15.88
C ARG A 23 8.25 20.59 14.52
N SER A 24 8.57 21.45 13.54
CA SER A 24 8.01 21.39 12.19
C SER A 24 8.72 20.41 11.26
N LYS A 25 9.68 19.61 11.73
CA LYS A 25 10.12 18.46 10.95
C LYS A 25 8.97 17.46 10.98
N PRO A 26 8.21 17.26 9.89
CA PRO A 26 7.31 16.13 9.83
C PRO A 26 8.18 14.90 10.06
N SER A 27 7.96 14.22 11.19
CA SER A 27 8.38 12.83 11.31
C SER A 27 7.82 12.16 10.06
N PRO A 28 8.64 11.52 9.21
CA PRO A 28 8.12 10.82 8.05
C PRO A 28 7.04 9.91 8.60
N ALA A 29 5.78 10.24 8.29
CA ALA A 29 4.60 9.59 8.82
C ALA A 29 4.90 8.11 8.69
N THR A 30 4.97 7.45 9.84
CA THR A 30 5.40 6.06 9.95
C THR A 30 4.54 5.32 8.96
N ALA A 31 5.16 4.91 7.84
CA ALA A 31 4.50 4.25 6.74
C ALA A 31 3.63 3.19 7.38
N GLN A 32 2.31 3.36 7.19
CA GLN A 32 1.31 2.66 7.95
C GLN A 32 1.68 1.19 7.93
N LYS A 33 2.02 0.67 9.10
CA LYS A 33 2.18 -0.74 9.38
C LYS A 33 0.80 -1.40 9.31
N ASN A 34 0.04 -1.16 8.23
CA ASN A 34 -1.00 -2.06 7.80
C ASN A 34 -0.25 -3.19 7.11
N ILE A 35 0.13 -4.10 8.00
CA ILE A 35 0.74 -5.40 7.82
C ILE A 35 0.27 -5.97 6.48
N GLU A 36 1.20 -6.61 5.79
CA GLU A 36 1.07 -7.38 4.55
C GLU A 36 0.02 -8.52 4.64
N LEU A 37 -1.11 -8.35 5.32
CA LEU A 37 -2.18 -9.30 5.57
C LEU A 37 -2.68 -9.98 4.30
N PHE A 38 -2.56 -9.28 3.17
CA PHE A 38 -3.04 -9.76 1.89
C PHE A 38 -1.98 -9.73 0.79
N HIS A 39 -0.70 -9.77 1.16
CA HIS A 39 0.34 -9.89 0.15
C HIS A 39 0.24 -11.23 -0.58
N ALA A 40 0.42 -11.17 -1.89
CA ALA A 40 0.31 -12.34 -2.73
C ALA A 40 1.68 -13.01 -2.88
N VAL A 41 1.70 -14.32 -3.00
CA VAL A 41 2.89 -15.12 -3.33
C VAL A 41 2.64 -15.95 -4.57
N SER A 42 3.68 -16.10 -5.40
CA SER A 42 3.65 -16.97 -6.57
C SER A 42 4.85 -17.92 -6.52
N ILE A 43 4.69 -19.14 -7.00
CA ILE A 43 5.79 -20.10 -7.00
C ILE A 43 6.77 -19.84 -8.14
N LYS A 44 8.07 -19.76 -7.82
CA LYS A 44 9.14 -19.77 -8.81
C LYS A 44 9.50 -21.21 -9.11
N ALA A 45 9.16 -21.67 -10.31
CA ALA A 45 9.54 -23.01 -10.76
C ALA A 45 11.08 -23.11 -10.82
N CYS A 46 11.63 -24.04 -10.04
CA CYS A 46 13.04 -24.42 -10.08
C CYS A 46 13.30 -25.41 -11.23
N PRO A 47 14.56 -25.57 -11.71
CA PRO A 47 14.87 -26.45 -12.85
C PRO A 47 14.35 -27.88 -12.68
N ASN A 48 14.44 -28.41 -11.46
CA ASN A 48 13.95 -29.74 -11.11
C ASN A 48 12.53 -29.73 -10.53
N ALA A 49 11.71 -28.72 -10.78
CA ALA A 49 10.38 -28.62 -10.16
C ALA A 49 9.52 -29.89 -10.39
N CYS A 50 8.95 -30.41 -9.31
CA CYS A 50 7.97 -31.49 -9.33
C CYS A 50 6.71 -31.09 -10.14
N ALA A 51 5.94 -32.08 -10.59
CA ALA A 51 4.75 -31.87 -11.41
C ALA A 51 3.73 -30.94 -10.73
N SER A 52 3.56 -31.05 -9.40
CA SER A 52 2.67 -30.19 -8.63
C SER A 52 3.09 -28.73 -8.65
N VAL A 53 4.39 -28.43 -8.49
CA VAL A 53 4.91 -27.05 -8.62
C VAL A 53 4.71 -26.50 -10.02
N LYS A 54 4.91 -27.31 -11.06
CA LYS A 54 4.68 -26.90 -12.46
C LYS A 54 3.21 -26.51 -12.70
N LYS A 55 2.24 -27.22 -12.08
CA LYS A 55 0.80 -26.90 -12.17
C LYS A 55 0.41 -25.61 -11.44
N LEU A 56 1.21 -25.18 -10.46
CA LEU A 56 0.99 -23.94 -9.71
C LEU A 56 1.65 -22.72 -10.38
N LYS A 57 2.44 -22.94 -11.45
CA LYS A 57 3.07 -21.84 -12.21
C LYS A 57 2.01 -20.87 -12.73
N GLY A 58 2.25 -19.57 -12.55
CA GLY A 58 1.36 -18.51 -13.01
C GLY A 58 0.13 -18.28 -12.11
N LYS A 59 0.00 -19.02 -11.02
CA LYS A 59 -1.03 -18.78 -10.00
C LYS A 59 -0.44 -17.98 -8.84
N SER A 60 -1.28 -17.12 -8.28
CA SER A 60 -0.98 -16.33 -7.09
C SER A 60 -1.89 -16.74 -5.96
N PHE A 61 -1.33 -16.81 -4.76
CA PHE A 61 -2.01 -17.21 -3.53
C PHE A 61 -1.78 -16.15 -2.46
N LEU A 62 -2.62 -16.11 -1.44
CA LEU A 62 -2.35 -15.28 -0.27
C LEU A 62 -1.28 -15.94 0.58
N ALA A 63 -0.29 -15.18 1.02
CA ALA A 63 0.87 -15.73 1.73
C ALA A 63 0.52 -16.50 3.02
N ASN A 64 -0.57 -16.12 3.68
CA ASN A 64 -1.07 -16.78 4.89
C ASN A 64 -1.83 -18.10 4.59
N GLU A 65 -2.23 -18.36 3.35
CA GLU A 65 -2.96 -19.57 2.95
C GLU A 65 -2.04 -20.65 2.37
N VAL A 66 -0.79 -20.31 2.08
CA VAL A 66 0.12 -21.25 1.42
C VAL A 66 0.87 -22.10 2.43
N SER A 67 0.92 -23.41 2.18
CA SER A 67 1.77 -24.34 2.91
C SER A 67 3.25 -24.03 2.69
N GLN A 68 4.09 -24.30 3.69
CA GLN A 68 5.54 -24.23 3.53
C GLN A 68 6.01 -25.23 2.46
N LEU A 69 7.03 -24.84 1.69
CA LEU A 69 7.71 -25.76 0.78
C LEU A 69 8.59 -26.72 1.59
N PRO A 70 8.76 -27.99 1.16
CA PRO A 70 8.25 -28.62 -0.07
C PRO A 70 6.79 -29.11 0.04
N LEU A 71 6.07 -29.11 -1.08
CA LEU A 71 4.71 -29.66 -1.15
C LEU A 71 4.73 -31.17 -0.86
N SER A 72 3.65 -31.70 -0.26
CA SER A 72 3.48 -33.12 0.10
C SER A 72 3.78 -34.08 -1.06
N GLU A 73 3.35 -33.69 -2.27
CA GLU A 73 3.48 -34.45 -3.51
C GLU A 73 4.90 -34.41 -4.11
N CYS A 74 5.83 -33.70 -3.47
CA CYS A 74 7.19 -33.50 -3.95
C CYS A 74 8.15 -34.24 -3.03
N ASN A 75 8.25 -35.54 -3.26
CA ASN A 75 9.39 -36.33 -2.76
C ASN A 75 10.62 -35.85 -3.51
N HIS A 76 11.52 -35.10 -2.88
CA HIS A 76 12.99 -35.17 -3.04
C HIS A 76 13.64 -34.01 -2.29
N LYS A 77 14.70 -34.33 -1.54
CA LYS A 77 15.58 -33.43 -0.76
C LYS A 77 16.32 -32.35 -1.60
N ALA A 78 15.99 -32.17 -2.88
CA ALA A 78 16.80 -31.42 -3.86
C ALA A 78 16.03 -30.30 -4.59
N TYR A 79 14.85 -29.91 -4.12
CA TYR A 79 14.08 -28.83 -4.76
C TYR A 79 14.38 -27.48 -4.13
N THR A 80 15.07 -26.62 -4.88
CA THR A 80 15.35 -25.21 -4.54
C THR A 80 14.23 -24.26 -4.98
N CYS A 81 12.99 -24.77 -5.07
CA CYS A 81 11.84 -23.97 -5.43
C CYS A 81 11.54 -22.97 -4.31
N SER A 82 11.09 -21.76 -4.68
CA SER A 82 10.84 -20.68 -3.73
C SER A 82 9.57 -19.91 -4.06
N TYR A 83 9.02 -19.23 -3.07
CA TYR A 83 7.96 -18.26 -3.29
C TYR A 83 8.55 -16.88 -3.61
N ILE A 84 7.93 -16.22 -4.58
CA ILE A 84 8.14 -14.81 -4.86
C ILE A 84 7.01 -14.06 -4.17
N HIS A 85 7.37 -13.14 -3.28
CA HIS A 85 6.42 -12.26 -2.60
C HIS A 85 6.13 -11.04 -3.48
N HIS A 86 4.85 -10.76 -3.65
CA HIS A 86 4.34 -9.58 -4.36
C HIS A 86 3.74 -8.63 -3.33
N LYS A 87 4.08 -7.35 -3.46
CA LYS A 87 3.48 -6.29 -2.63
C LYS A 87 1.97 -6.22 -2.90
N ASP A 88 1.18 -6.01 -1.85
CA ASP A 88 -0.22 -5.65 -2.05
C ASP A 88 -0.26 -4.31 -2.79
N ARG A 89 -0.98 -4.28 -3.91
CA ARG A 89 -1.14 -3.09 -4.76
C ARG A 89 -2.22 -2.15 -4.25
N ARG A 90 -2.98 -2.56 -3.23
CA ARG A 90 -3.94 -1.69 -2.56
C ARG A 90 -3.16 -0.64 -1.79
N ASP A 91 -3.39 0.60 -2.16
CA ASP A 91 -2.97 1.71 -1.34
C ASP A 91 -3.86 1.78 -0.08
N ILE A 92 -3.35 2.43 0.95
CA ILE A 92 -4.05 2.68 2.22
C ILE A 92 -5.31 3.51 1.96
N GLU A 93 -5.29 4.36 0.93
CA GLU A 93 -6.46 5.11 0.48
C GLU A 93 -7.39 4.23 -0.36
N ASP A 94 -8.59 3.99 0.16
CA ASP A 94 -9.65 3.33 -0.60
C ASP A 94 -10.13 4.25 -1.74
N ARG A 95 -9.67 3.95 -2.96
CA ARG A 95 -10.03 4.68 -4.19
C ARG A 95 -11.53 4.66 -4.51
N ARG A 96 -12.34 3.86 -3.83
CA ARG A 96 -13.80 3.86 -3.99
C ARG A 96 -14.46 5.04 -3.29
N TYR A 97 -13.79 5.60 -2.28
CA TYR A 97 -14.24 6.82 -1.63
C TYR A 97 -13.42 8.00 -2.15
N PRO A 98 -14.06 9.15 -2.42
CA PRO A 98 -13.30 10.35 -2.71
C PRO A 98 -12.40 10.64 -1.50
N SER A 99 -11.15 11.03 -1.78
CA SER A 99 -10.27 11.52 -0.72
C SER A 99 -10.96 12.66 0.04
N SER A 100 -10.62 12.87 1.31
CA SER A 100 -11.27 13.92 2.13
C SER A 100 -11.27 15.29 1.44
N VAL A 101 -10.19 15.60 0.72
CA VAL A 101 -10.02 16.80 -0.11
C VAL A 101 -11.05 16.90 -1.24
N MET A 102 -11.46 15.76 -1.82
CA MET A 102 -12.31 15.71 -3.00
C MET A 102 -13.75 15.28 -2.71
N SER A 103 -14.04 14.93 -1.45
CA SER A 103 -15.35 14.51 -0.97
C SER A 103 -16.44 15.55 -1.23
N GLY A 104 -16.13 16.85 -1.12
CA GLY A 104 -17.08 17.93 -1.39
C GLY A 104 -17.36 18.20 -2.88
N ILE A 105 -16.52 17.70 -3.79
CA ILE A 105 -16.61 17.99 -5.24
C ILE A 105 -17.37 16.88 -5.98
N TYR A 106 -17.27 15.62 -5.51
CA TYR A 106 -17.88 14.46 -6.17
C TYR A 106 -19.21 14.00 -5.56
N ILE A 107 -19.80 14.75 -4.62
CA ILE A 107 -21.22 14.56 -4.25
C ILE A 107 -22.06 15.24 -5.35
N ASP A 108 -21.94 14.71 -6.57
CA ASP A 108 -22.93 14.95 -7.59
C ASP A 108 -23.66 13.63 -7.85
N LYS A 109 -24.96 13.77 -8.00
CA LYS A 109 -26.04 12.76 -7.97
C LYS A 109 -25.63 11.36 -8.45
N GLU A 110 -26.14 10.33 -7.77
CA GLU A 110 -26.05 8.91 -8.14
C GLU A 110 -26.18 8.71 -9.67
N GLN A 111 -25.06 8.46 -10.35
CA GLN A 111 -24.99 8.44 -11.81
C GLN A 111 -25.74 7.26 -12.44
N ARG A 112 -26.14 6.25 -11.65
CA ARG A 112 -26.99 5.16 -12.12
C ARG A 112 -28.43 5.60 -12.42
N LEU A 113 -28.85 6.76 -11.92
CA LEU A 113 -30.16 7.36 -12.24
C LEU A 113 -30.12 8.23 -13.50
N ALA A 114 -28.93 8.47 -14.07
CA ALA A 114 -28.82 9.18 -15.34
C ALA A 114 -29.33 8.27 -16.46
N ASP A 115 -30.41 8.70 -17.13
CA ASP A 115 -31.15 7.98 -18.18
C ASP A 115 -30.35 7.84 -19.50
N ASP A 116 -29.04 8.09 -19.50
CA ASP A 116 -28.18 7.92 -20.66
C ASP A 116 -27.62 6.48 -20.74
N ASP A 117 -28.53 5.51 -20.68
CA ASP A 117 -28.20 4.11 -20.89
C ASP A 117 -27.90 3.87 -22.38
N ARG A 118 -26.61 3.91 -22.73
CA ARG A 118 -26.12 3.60 -24.07
C ARG A 118 -26.50 2.19 -24.54
N ARG A 119 -26.90 1.28 -23.64
CA ARG A 119 -27.37 -0.06 -23.98
C ARG A 119 -28.72 -0.05 -24.70
N LYS A 120 -29.55 0.99 -24.50
CA LYS A 120 -30.80 1.19 -25.25
C LYS A 120 -30.61 1.83 -26.63
N LYS A 121 -29.50 2.54 -26.85
CA LYS A 121 -29.22 3.26 -28.11
C LYS A 121 -28.72 2.37 -29.26
N GLY A 122 -28.50 1.07 -29.01
CA GLY A 122 -27.95 0.13 -29.99
C GLY A 122 -28.94 -0.86 -30.61
N SER A 123 -30.24 -0.80 -30.30
CA SER A 123 -31.24 -1.65 -30.98
C SER A 123 -31.87 -0.90 -32.15
N VAL A 124 -31.22 -0.97 -33.32
CA VAL A 124 -31.83 -0.67 -34.63
C VAL A 124 -31.68 -1.90 -35.50
#